data_AF-A0A453L270-F1
#
_entry.id   AF-A0A453L270-F1
#
_cell.length_a   1.000
_cell.length_b   1.000
_cell.length_c   1.000
_cell.angle_alpha   90.00
_cell.angle_beta   90.00
_cell.angle_gamma   90.00
#
_symmetry.space_group_name_H-M   'P 1'
#
loop_
_entity.id
_entity.type
_entity.pdbx_description
1 polymer ?
#
loop_
_entity_poly.entity_id
_entity_poly.type
_entity_poly.pdbx_seq_one_letter_code
_entity_poly.pdbx_strand_id
1 'polypeptide(L)'
;MGGMDSLGGPLYIGTGCFHRREILCGRKFTKDYQEDWNAGIKDKLQESIDETEEKAKSLAACTYEHGTQWGDEIGVKYGCAVEDVITGLAIHCRGWESVYNNPKKPAFMGVGPTTLAQTILQHKRWSEGNLSIFLSKYNVFLFGHGKTKLRHQMGYHIYGLWAPNSLATLYYVIIPSLALLKGTPLFPEVMIHAMKKPHLSYIYVLY
;
A
#
# COMPACT_ATOMS: atom_id res chain seq x y z
N MET A 1 19.52 -5.41 -4.44
CA MET A 1 18.19 -5.07 -5.00
C MET A 1 17.44 -6.35 -5.27
N GLY A 2 16.42 -6.64 -4.47
CA GLY A 2 15.57 -7.82 -4.62
C GLY A 2 14.14 -7.43 -4.23
N GLY A 3 13.14 -8.03 -4.88
CA GLY A 3 11.73 -7.69 -4.64
C GLY A 3 11.22 -6.56 -5.53
N MET A 4 10.37 -5.68 -4.96
CA MET A 4 9.60 -4.67 -5.72
C MET A 4 10.46 -3.57 -6.36
N ASP A 5 11.69 -3.32 -5.89
CA ASP A 5 12.61 -2.34 -6.50
C ASP A 5 12.84 -2.61 -8.00
N SER A 6 12.90 -3.87 -8.41
CA SER A 6 13.04 -4.24 -9.83
C SER A 6 11.76 -4.01 -10.66
N LEU A 7 10.64 -3.75 -10.00
CA LEU A 7 9.30 -3.63 -10.58
C LEU A 7 8.79 -2.19 -10.59
N GLY A 8 9.57 -1.21 -10.14
CA GLY A 8 9.17 0.20 -9.98
C GLY A 8 9.11 0.67 -8.52
N GLY A 9 9.49 -0.18 -7.57
CA GLY A 9 9.63 0.16 -6.16
C GLY A 9 8.48 -0.28 -5.25
N PRO A 10 8.66 -0.18 -3.92
CA PRO A 10 7.61 -0.45 -2.93
C PRO A 10 6.53 0.63 -2.91
N LEU A 11 5.36 0.28 -2.37
CA LEU A 11 4.28 1.21 -2.11
C LEU A 11 4.69 2.31 -1.11
N TYR A 12 4.08 3.49 -1.23
CA TYR A 12 4.12 4.49 -0.16
C TYR A 12 3.20 4.05 0.98
N ILE A 13 3.78 3.70 2.13
CA ILE A 13 3.05 3.28 3.34
C ILE A 13 3.70 3.90 4.57
N GLY A 14 2.88 4.54 5.40
CA GLY A 14 3.26 5.04 6.71
C GLY A 14 4.26 6.19 6.66
N THR A 15 5.17 6.19 7.63
CA THR A 15 6.12 7.29 7.86
C THR A 15 7.54 6.93 7.37
N GLY A 16 8.43 7.92 7.34
CA GLY A 16 9.83 7.72 6.91
C GLY A 16 10.01 7.66 5.38
N CYS A 17 8.99 8.04 4.62
CA CYS A 17 9.05 8.14 3.17
C CYS A 17 9.46 9.55 2.73
N PHE A 18 10.34 9.64 1.73
CA PHE A 18 10.75 10.90 1.12
C PHE A 18 10.18 11.02 -0.28
N HIS A 19 9.64 12.19 -0.60
CA HIS A 19 9.07 12.51 -1.91
C HIS A 19 9.78 13.71 -2.50
N ARG A 20 10.09 13.66 -3.80
CA ARG A 20 10.46 14.86 -4.55
C ARG A 20 9.25 15.79 -4.61
N ARG A 21 9.48 17.11 -4.57
CA ARG A 21 8.39 18.09 -4.52
C ARG A 21 7.50 17.97 -5.75
N GLU A 22 8.07 17.78 -6.94
CA GLU A 22 7.31 17.78 -8.18
C GLU A 22 6.35 16.58 -8.28
N ILE A 23 6.69 15.47 -7.62
CA ILE A 23 5.82 14.29 -7.52
C ILE A 23 4.52 14.66 -6.82
N LEU A 24 4.61 15.37 -5.69
CA LEU A 24 3.45 15.86 -4.94
C LEU A 24 2.73 16.98 -5.70
N CYS A 25 3.44 17.78 -6.51
CA CYS A 25 2.81 18.77 -7.38
C CYS A 25 2.08 18.16 -8.61
N GLY A 26 1.97 16.83 -8.71
CA GLY A 26 1.23 16.16 -9.77
C GLY A 26 1.99 15.97 -11.08
N ARG A 27 3.31 16.23 -11.10
CA ARG A 27 4.15 16.07 -12.30
C ARG A 27 4.10 14.63 -12.79
N LYS A 28 3.94 14.45 -14.10
CA LYS A 28 4.14 13.16 -14.78
C LYS A 28 5.62 12.96 -15.08
N PHE A 29 6.10 11.73 -14.90
CA PHE A 29 7.47 11.39 -15.22
C PHE A 29 7.69 11.43 -16.74
N THR A 30 8.80 12.03 -17.16
CA THR A 30 9.24 12.07 -18.56
C THR A 30 10.72 11.67 -18.62
N LYS A 31 11.16 11.06 -19.72
CA LYS A 31 12.53 10.51 -19.83
C LYS A 31 13.62 11.59 -19.83
N ASP A 32 13.26 12.79 -20.24
CA ASP A 32 14.06 14.01 -20.24
C ASP A 32 14.06 14.72 -18.89
N TYR A 33 13.40 14.18 -17.86
CA TYR A 33 13.38 14.77 -16.54
C TYR A 33 14.79 14.91 -15.97
N GLN A 34 15.16 16.14 -15.65
CA GLN A 34 16.34 16.48 -14.88
C GLN A 34 15.93 17.24 -13.63
N GLU A 35 16.49 16.82 -12.50
CA GLU A 35 16.29 17.50 -11.24
C GLU A 35 17.05 18.83 -11.24
N ASP A 36 16.35 19.93 -11.00
CA ASP A 36 16.99 21.22 -10.76
C ASP A 36 17.32 21.38 -9.27
N TRP A 37 18.49 20.85 -8.89
CA TRP A 37 19.00 20.97 -7.52
C TRP A 37 19.24 22.43 -7.07
N ASN A 38 19.26 23.39 -8.00
CA ASN A 38 19.59 24.79 -7.72
C ASN A 38 18.37 25.72 -7.68
N ALA A 39 17.18 25.25 -8.09
CA ALA A 39 15.96 26.07 -8.12
C ALA A 39 15.67 26.76 -6.78
N GLY A 40 15.76 26.01 -5.67
CA GLY A 40 15.49 26.54 -4.32
C GLY A 40 16.54 27.51 -3.76
N ILE A 41 17.73 27.59 -4.38
CA ILE A 41 18.80 28.52 -3.99
C ILE A 41 18.64 29.86 -4.72
N LYS A 42 18.21 29.83 -5.99
CA LYS A 42 18.04 31.04 -6.81
C LYS A 42 16.86 31.90 -6.36
N ASP A 43 15.74 31.29 -5.98
CA ASP A 43 14.54 32.03 -5.55
C ASP A 43 14.70 32.73 -4.19
N LYS A 44 15.65 32.29 -3.35
CA LYS A 44 15.89 32.86 -2.01
C LYS A 44 16.68 34.16 -2.00
N LEU A 45 17.31 34.55 -3.11
CA LEU A 45 18.21 35.70 -3.14
C LEU A 45 17.50 37.04 -3.38
N GLN A 46 16.19 37.05 -3.65
CA GLN A 46 15.50 38.23 -4.18
C GLN A 46 14.23 38.67 -3.43
N GLU A 47 13.60 37.82 -2.60
CA GLU A 47 12.33 38.16 -1.94
C GLU A 47 12.49 38.63 -0.50
N SER A 48 11.72 39.66 -0.12
CA SER A 48 11.66 40.14 1.27
C SER A 48 11.00 39.09 2.17
N ILE A 49 11.39 39.07 3.46
CA ILE A 49 10.76 38.23 4.48
C ILE A 49 9.26 38.53 4.56
N ASP A 50 8.89 39.81 4.53
CA ASP A 50 7.49 40.25 4.64
C ASP A 50 6.65 39.76 3.45
N GLU A 51 7.20 39.79 2.23
CA GLU A 51 6.53 39.27 1.03
C GLU A 51 6.36 37.75 1.10
N THR A 52 7.38 37.05 1.60
CA THR A 52 7.32 35.60 1.79
C THR A 52 6.28 35.21 2.84
N GLU A 53 6.19 35.97 3.93
CA GLU A 53 5.21 35.77 4.98
C GLU A 53 3.78 35.96 4.47
N GLU A 54 3.52 37.04 3.73
CA GLU A 54 2.20 37.30 3.15
C GLU A 54 1.79 36.23 2.13
N LYS A 55 2.72 35.75 1.30
CA LYS A 55 2.46 34.60 0.42
C LYS A 55 2.13 33.35 1.23
N ALA A 56 2.90 33.05 2.28
CA ALA A 56 2.66 31.89 3.13
C ALA A 56 1.28 31.95 3.81
N LYS A 57 0.84 33.12 4.28
CA LYS A 57 -0.52 33.34 4.82
C LYS A 57 -1.59 32.99 3.80
N SER A 58 -1.42 33.42 2.55
CA SER A 58 -2.38 33.13 1.48
C SER A 58 -2.46 31.63 1.15
N LEU A 59 -1.32 30.93 1.16
CA LEU A 59 -1.22 29.49 0.91
C LEU A 59 -1.80 28.65 2.07
N ALA A 60 -1.73 29.16 3.29
CA ALA A 60 -2.25 28.50 4.49
C ALA A 60 -3.74 28.81 4.77
N ALA A 61 -4.38 29.63 3.94
CA ALA A 61 -5.79 29.98 4.12
C ALA A 61 -6.70 28.75 3.97
N CYS A 62 -7.75 28.64 4.78
CA CYS A 62 -8.70 27.52 4.72
C CYS A 62 -9.47 27.41 3.39
N THR A 63 -9.52 28.50 2.63
CA THR A 63 -10.14 28.56 1.30
C THR A 63 -9.17 28.23 0.17
N TYR A 64 -7.87 28.08 0.44
CA TYR A 64 -6.84 27.92 -0.58
C TYR A 64 -7.11 26.73 -1.50
N GLU A 65 -7.55 25.61 -0.92
CA GLU A 65 -7.79 24.39 -1.67
C GLU A 65 -9.17 24.36 -2.35
N HIS A 66 -10.06 25.31 -2.06
CA HIS A 66 -11.43 25.31 -2.56
C HIS A 66 -11.47 25.47 -4.09
N GLY A 67 -12.08 24.50 -4.77
CA GLY A 67 -12.17 24.47 -6.24
C GLY A 67 -10.84 24.18 -6.95
N THR A 68 -9.79 23.81 -6.21
CA THR A 68 -8.49 23.43 -6.76
C THR A 68 -8.39 21.92 -6.99
N GLN A 69 -7.24 21.45 -7.49
CA GLN A 69 -6.93 20.03 -7.66
C GLN A 69 -6.20 19.42 -6.45
N TRP A 70 -6.02 20.17 -5.36
CA TRP A 70 -5.43 19.65 -4.12
C TRP A 70 -6.30 18.55 -3.51
N GLY A 71 -5.67 17.45 -3.10
CA GLY A 71 -6.37 16.27 -2.61
C GLY A 71 -6.91 15.36 -3.72
N ASP A 72 -7.21 15.91 -4.89
CA ASP A 72 -7.76 15.17 -6.02
C ASP A 72 -6.69 14.69 -6.99
N GLU A 73 -5.82 15.57 -7.49
CA GLU A 73 -4.69 15.24 -8.37
C GLU A 73 -3.35 15.74 -7.85
N ILE A 74 -3.35 16.73 -6.97
CA ILE A 74 -2.14 17.34 -6.40
C ILE A 74 -2.10 17.04 -4.90
N GLY A 75 -0.90 16.88 -4.37
CA GLY A 75 -0.65 16.58 -2.97
C GLY A 75 -0.95 15.12 -2.61
N VAL A 76 -1.25 14.94 -1.32
CA VAL A 76 -1.73 13.68 -0.77
C VAL A 76 -3.20 13.52 -1.12
N LYS A 77 -3.60 12.35 -1.61
CA LYS A 77 -4.96 12.08 -2.08
C LYS A 77 -5.95 12.06 -0.91
N TYR A 78 -7.09 12.72 -1.04
CA TYR A 78 -8.12 12.77 0.01
C TYR A 78 -9.14 11.64 -0.08
N GLY A 79 -9.94 11.47 0.99
CA GLY A 79 -11.09 10.58 0.99
C GLY A 79 -10.78 9.09 1.22
N CYS A 80 -9.58 8.74 1.69
CA CYS A 80 -9.21 7.38 2.04
C CYS A 80 -8.47 7.35 3.39
N ALA A 81 -8.71 6.32 4.20
CA ALA A 81 -8.04 6.13 5.49
C ALA A 81 -6.59 5.60 5.37
N VAL A 82 -6.18 5.24 4.15
CA VAL A 82 -4.82 4.86 3.76
C VAL A 82 -4.43 5.74 2.57
N GLU A 83 -4.50 7.06 2.80
CA GLU A 83 -4.19 8.10 1.83
C GLU A 83 -2.77 7.96 1.26
N ASP A 84 -1.85 7.44 2.07
CA ASP A 84 -0.48 7.09 1.70
C ASP A 84 -0.46 6.08 0.53
N VAL A 85 -1.18 4.96 0.65
CA VAL A 85 -1.22 3.89 -0.36
C VAL A 85 -1.76 4.40 -1.70
N ILE A 86 -2.90 5.10 -1.67
CA ILE A 86 -3.53 5.64 -2.88
C ILE A 86 -2.69 6.78 -3.50
N THR A 87 -2.03 7.60 -2.68
CA THR A 87 -1.09 8.62 -3.16
C THR A 87 0.08 7.96 -3.87
N GLY A 88 0.68 6.93 -3.26
CA GLY A 88 1.74 6.13 -3.88
C GLY A 88 1.31 5.51 -5.20
N LEU A 89 0.11 4.91 -5.25
CA LEU A 89 -0.44 4.36 -6.48
C LEU A 89 -0.56 5.41 -7.58
N ALA A 90 -1.07 6.60 -7.25
CA ALA A 90 -1.17 7.70 -8.19
C ALA A 90 0.20 8.18 -8.70
N ILE A 91 1.20 8.23 -7.82
CA ILE A 91 2.59 8.56 -8.15
C ILE A 91 3.17 7.54 -9.13
N HIS A 92 3.05 6.25 -8.84
CA HIS A 92 3.53 5.19 -9.75
C HIS A 92 2.79 5.18 -11.08
N CYS A 93 1.48 5.43 -11.07
CA CYS A 93 0.68 5.58 -12.29
C CYS A 93 1.07 6.80 -13.15
N ARG A 94 1.80 7.76 -12.58
CA ARG A 94 2.41 8.89 -13.31
C ARG A 94 3.82 8.56 -13.85
N GLY A 95 4.27 7.33 -13.68
CA GLY A 95 5.55 6.82 -14.20
C GLY A 95 6.74 7.02 -13.26
N TRP A 96 6.52 7.55 -12.05
CA TRP A 96 7.59 7.62 -11.05
C TRP A 96 7.87 6.25 -10.45
N GLU A 97 9.09 6.06 -9.97
CA GLU A 97 9.51 4.86 -9.25
C GLU A 97 9.89 5.23 -7.81
N SER A 98 9.72 4.28 -6.90
CA SER A 98 10.17 4.39 -5.51
C SER A 98 11.33 3.43 -5.27
N VAL A 99 12.06 3.64 -4.16
CA VAL A 99 13.18 2.79 -3.77
C VAL A 99 13.07 2.48 -2.30
N TYR A 100 13.22 1.21 -1.93
CA TYR A 100 13.38 0.82 -0.54
C TYR A 100 14.84 0.96 -0.11
N ASN A 101 15.10 1.75 0.94
CA ASN A 101 16.44 1.87 1.53
C ASN A 101 16.43 1.42 2.99
N ASN A 102 17.29 0.45 3.31
CA ASN A 102 17.44 -0.09 4.66
C ASN A 102 18.88 0.14 5.17
N PRO A 103 19.18 1.33 5.75
CA PRO A 103 20.50 1.64 6.28
C PRO A 103 20.84 0.78 7.51
N LYS A 104 22.15 0.55 7.74
CA LYS A 104 22.63 -0.25 8.91
C LYS A 104 22.14 0.28 10.26
N LYS A 105 22.03 1.61 10.39
CA LYS A 105 21.45 2.27 11.56
C LYS A 105 20.04 2.72 11.19
N PRO A 106 19.00 2.44 12.00
CA PRO A 106 17.66 2.92 11.74
C PRO A 106 17.66 4.45 11.58
N ALA A 107 17.24 4.91 10.40
CA ALA A 107 17.09 6.35 10.13
C ALA A 107 15.84 6.92 10.83
N PHE A 108 14.84 6.06 11.07
CA PHE A 108 13.59 6.38 11.73
C PHE A 108 13.29 5.35 12.80
N MET A 109 12.87 5.81 13.98
CA MET A 109 12.31 4.96 15.02
C MET A 109 10.92 5.46 15.37
N GLY A 110 9.91 4.63 15.11
CA GLY A 110 8.51 4.90 15.45
C GLY A 110 8.10 4.24 16.76
N VAL A 111 6.89 4.59 17.23
CA VAL A 111 6.24 3.95 18.37
C VAL A 111 5.08 3.12 17.84
N GLY A 112 5.12 1.81 18.10
CA GLY A 112 4.01 0.91 17.79
C GLY A 112 2.91 0.94 18.85
N PRO A 113 1.72 0.39 18.57
CA PRO A 113 0.68 0.20 19.58
C PRO A 113 1.20 -0.68 20.73
N THR A 114 0.91 -0.30 21.98
CA THR A 114 1.36 -1.02 23.18
C THR A 114 0.28 -1.92 23.76
N THR A 115 -0.94 -1.84 23.25
CA THR A 115 -2.09 -2.66 23.69
C THR A 115 -2.73 -3.40 22.53
N LEU A 116 -3.40 -4.51 22.83
CA LEU A 116 -4.18 -5.27 21.86
C LEU A 116 -5.29 -4.42 21.22
N ALA A 117 -6.00 -3.62 22.03
CA ALA A 117 -7.06 -2.75 21.55
C ALA A 117 -6.56 -1.75 20.49
N GLN A 118 -5.42 -1.09 20.75
CA GLN A 118 -4.79 -0.19 19.80
C GLN A 118 -4.35 -0.92 18.52
N THR A 119 -3.79 -2.12 18.66
CA THR A 119 -3.35 -2.95 17.52
C THR A 119 -4.53 -3.32 16.62
N ILE A 120 -5.65 -3.76 17.20
CA ILE A 120 -6.87 -4.11 16.47
C ILE A 120 -7.46 -2.88 15.77
N LEU A 121 -7.55 -1.73 16.46
CA LEU A 121 -8.04 -0.49 15.85
C LEU A 121 -7.17 -0.03 14.67
N GLN A 122 -5.85 -0.18 14.78
CA GLN A 122 -4.93 0.15 13.70
C GLN A 122 -5.10 -0.80 12.51
N HIS A 123 -5.16 -2.12 12.75
CA HIS A 123 -5.39 -3.12 11.71
C HIS A 123 -6.74 -2.95 11.03
N LYS A 124 -7.80 -2.64 11.79
CA LYS A 124 -9.12 -2.33 11.25
C LYS A 124 -9.05 -1.17 10.27
N ARG A 125 -8.45 -0.04 10.66
CA ARG A 125 -8.32 1.15 9.81
C ARG A 125 -7.58 0.83 8.51
N TRP A 126 -6.46 0.11 8.59
CA TRP A 126 -5.68 -0.27 7.42
C TRP A 126 -6.44 -1.23 6.51
N SER A 127 -7.11 -2.23 7.08
CA SER A 127 -7.90 -3.21 6.33
C SER A 127 -9.09 -2.56 5.63
N GLU A 128 -9.84 -1.71 6.33
CA GLU A 128 -10.98 -0.95 5.77
C GLU A 128 -10.52 0.01 4.67
N GLY A 129 -9.43 0.74 4.90
CA GLY A 129 -8.86 1.64 3.90
C GLY A 129 -8.42 0.91 2.63
N ASN A 130 -7.68 -0.19 2.76
CA ASN A 130 -7.22 -0.97 1.61
C ASN A 130 -8.38 -1.65 0.87
N LEU A 131 -9.39 -2.15 1.59
CA LEU A 131 -10.61 -2.67 0.97
C LEU A 131 -11.37 -1.57 0.22
N SER A 132 -11.41 -0.35 0.77
CA SER A 132 -12.04 0.80 0.12
C SER A 132 -11.33 1.15 -1.19
N ILE A 133 -9.99 1.12 -1.23
CA ILE A 133 -9.23 1.26 -2.48
C ILE A 133 -9.63 0.15 -3.46
N PHE A 134 -9.61 -1.10 -3.03
CA PHE A 134 -9.92 -2.27 -3.85
C PHE A 134 -11.31 -2.21 -4.49
N LEU A 135 -12.32 -1.71 -3.76
CA LEU A 135 -13.71 -1.62 -4.25
C LEU A 135 -14.04 -0.30 -4.98
N SER A 136 -13.10 0.66 -5.05
CA SER A 136 -13.34 1.97 -5.64
C SER A 136 -12.84 2.09 -7.09
N LYS A 137 -13.01 3.28 -7.69
CA LYS A 137 -12.36 3.67 -8.96
C LYS A 137 -10.83 3.58 -8.93
N TYR A 138 -10.24 3.52 -7.72
CA TYR A 138 -8.81 3.35 -7.51
C TYR A 138 -8.38 1.89 -7.40
N ASN A 139 -9.24 0.94 -7.75
CA ASN A 139 -8.85 -0.46 -7.88
C ASN A 139 -7.58 -0.56 -8.74
N VAL A 140 -6.54 -1.17 -8.19
CA VAL A 140 -5.18 -1.12 -8.74
C VAL A 140 -5.13 -1.66 -10.17
N PHE A 141 -5.87 -2.72 -10.49
CA PHE A 141 -5.88 -3.28 -11.84
C PHE A 141 -6.62 -2.40 -12.84
N LEU A 142 -7.65 -1.67 -12.42
CA LEU A 142 -8.37 -0.72 -13.27
C LEU A 142 -7.61 0.59 -13.42
N PHE A 143 -7.22 1.20 -12.31
CA PHE A 143 -6.58 2.50 -12.26
C PHE A 143 -5.14 2.49 -12.81
N GLY A 144 -4.41 1.39 -12.54
CA GLY A 144 -3.04 1.16 -13.01
C GLY A 144 -2.93 0.54 -14.39
N HIS A 145 -4.04 0.13 -15.01
CA HIS A 145 -4.03 -0.51 -16.33
C HIS A 145 -3.29 0.34 -17.36
N GLY A 146 -2.30 -0.25 -18.05
CA GLY A 146 -1.48 0.44 -19.04
C GLY A 146 -0.51 1.50 -18.50
N LYS A 147 -0.56 1.83 -17.20
CA LYS A 147 0.30 2.84 -16.55
C LYS A 147 1.45 2.22 -15.78
N THR A 148 1.23 1.05 -15.18
CA THR A 148 2.23 0.31 -14.40
C THR A 148 2.31 -1.15 -14.85
N LYS A 149 3.40 -1.85 -14.51
CA LYS A 149 3.60 -3.27 -14.86
C LYS A 149 2.63 -4.14 -14.05
N LEU A 150 2.06 -5.19 -14.66
CA LEU A 150 1.12 -6.10 -13.99
C LEU A 150 1.66 -6.67 -12.66
N ARG A 151 2.92 -7.10 -12.65
CA ARG A 151 3.62 -7.57 -11.44
C ARG A 151 3.68 -6.53 -10.30
N HIS A 152 3.78 -5.25 -10.65
CA HIS A 152 3.73 -4.16 -9.68
C HIS A 152 2.31 -3.97 -9.15
N GLN A 153 1.30 -4.05 -10.03
CA GLN A 153 -0.11 -4.01 -9.66
C GLN A 153 -0.48 -5.15 -8.70
N MET A 154 0.04 -6.36 -8.94
CA MET A 154 -0.15 -7.49 -8.03
C MET A 154 0.41 -7.21 -6.63
N GLY A 155 1.58 -6.56 -6.53
CA GLY A 155 2.17 -6.16 -5.24
C GLY A 155 1.26 -5.21 -4.44
N TYR A 156 0.66 -4.24 -5.12
CA TYR A 156 -0.36 -3.37 -4.54
C TYR A 156 -1.63 -4.12 -4.13
N HIS A 157 -2.06 -5.10 -4.94
CA HIS A 157 -3.30 -5.83 -4.72
C HIS A 157 -3.31 -6.72 -3.48
N ILE A 158 -2.13 -7.18 -3.03
CA ILE A 158 -2.00 -8.00 -1.81
C ILE A 158 -2.67 -7.31 -0.61
N TYR A 159 -2.51 -5.99 -0.47
CA TYR A 159 -3.11 -5.23 0.62
C TYR A 159 -4.62 -5.06 0.45
N GLY A 160 -5.11 -4.87 -0.78
CA GLY A 160 -6.55 -4.81 -1.08
C GLY A 160 -7.29 -6.12 -0.75
N LEU A 161 -6.59 -7.25 -0.88
CA LEU A 161 -7.11 -8.59 -0.54
C LEU A 161 -6.96 -8.95 0.94
N TRP A 162 -6.41 -8.07 1.77
CA TRP A 162 -6.24 -8.33 3.20
C TRP A 162 -7.58 -8.61 3.90
N ALA A 163 -8.58 -7.73 3.73
CA ALA A 163 -9.88 -7.92 4.36
C ALA A 163 -10.64 -9.14 3.81
N PRO A 164 -10.75 -9.35 2.47
CA PRO A 164 -11.43 -10.52 1.92
C PRO A 164 -10.82 -11.87 2.35
N ASN A 165 -9.51 -11.92 2.63
CA ASN A 165 -8.86 -13.14 3.11
C ASN A 165 -9.39 -13.63 4.47
N SER A 166 -10.05 -12.77 5.24
CA SER A 166 -10.75 -13.18 6.47
C SER A 166 -11.86 -14.21 6.21
N LEU A 167 -12.52 -14.16 5.04
CA LEU A 167 -13.57 -15.12 4.66
C LEU A 167 -13.00 -16.53 4.46
N ALA A 168 -11.83 -16.63 3.81
CA ALA A 168 -11.13 -17.91 3.68
C ALA A 168 -10.74 -18.46 5.06
N THR A 169 -10.25 -17.59 5.94
CA THR A 169 -9.91 -17.98 7.33
C THR A 169 -11.13 -18.50 8.08
N LEU A 170 -12.27 -17.78 8.02
CA LEU A 170 -13.52 -18.21 8.63
C LEU A 170 -14.00 -19.55 8.07
N TYR A 171 -13.91 -19.75 6.76
CA TYR A 171 -14.22 -21.01 6.12
C TYR A 171 -13.36 -22.15 6.69
N TYR A 172 -12.04 -21.96 6.76
CA TYR A 172 -11.10 -22.96 7.29
C TYR A 172 -11.29 -23.27 8.77
N VAL A 173 -11.80 -22.33 9.56
CA VAL A 173 -12.06 -22.57 11.00
C VAL A 173 -13.43 -23.23 11.21
N ILE A 174 -14.46 -22.79 10.47
CA ILE A 174 -15.84 -23.22 10.70
C ILE A 174 -16.12 -24.57 10.06
N ILE A 175 -15.75 -24.75 8.78
CA ILE A 175 -16.17 -25.94 8.02
C ILE A 175 -15.54 -27.23 8.56
N PRO A 176 -14.23 -27.32 8.80
CA PRO A 176 -13.63 -28.52 9.39
C PRO A 176 -14.15 -28.80 10.80
N SER A 177 -14.37 -27.77 11.63
CA SER A 177 -14.89 -27.95 12.99
C SER A 177 -16.31 -28.52 12.99
N LEU A 178 -17.18 -28.04 12.09
CA LEU A 178 -18.53 -28.58 11.93
C LEU A 178 -18.52 -30.00 11.35
N ALA A 179 -17.63 -30.28 10.39
CA ALA A 179 -17.47 -31.61 9.83
C ALA A 179 -17.00 -32.62 10.89
N LEU A 180 -16.05 -32.22 11.74
CA LEU A 180 -15.57 -33.02 12.87
C LEU A 180 -16.69 -33.28 13.88
N LEU A 181 -17.46 -32.26 14.26
CA LEU A 181 -18.58 -32.40 15.20
C LEU A 181 -19.67 -33.34 14.67
N LYS A 182 -19.92 -33.34 13.36
CA LYS A 182 -20.91 -34.20 12.71
C LYS A 182 -20.37 -35.59 12.32
N GLY A 183 -19.07 -35.83 12.47
CA GLY A 183 -18.42 -37.04 11.95
C GLY A 183 -18.50 -37.19 10.43
N THR A 184 -18.66 -36.08 9.69
CA THR A 184 -18.72 -36.09 8.22
C THR A 184 -17.30 -35.95 7.65
N PRO A 185 -16.80 -36.89 6.83
CA PRO A 185 -15.48 -36.76 6.22
C PRO A 185 -15.47 -35.60 5.22
N LEU A 186 -14.52 -34.68 5.36
CA LEU A 186 -14.39 -33.50 4.49
C LEU A 186 -13.64 -33.80 3.18
N PHE A 187 -12.72 -34.76 3.24
CA PHE A 187 -11.91 -35.21 2.12
C PHE A 187 -12.28 -36.65 1.78
N PRO A 188 -12.20 -37.05 0.49
CA PRO A 188 -12.41 -38.43 0.11
C PRO A 188 -11.39 -39.33 0.81
N GLU A 189 -11.80 -40.54 1.18
CA GLU A 189 -10.85 -41.55 1.62
C GLU A 189 -9.83 -41.82 0.52
N VAL A 190 -8.56 -41.70 0.86
CA VAL A 190 -7.48 -42.08 -0.05
C VAL A 190 -7.45 -43.59 -0.11
N MET A 191 -8.19 -44.17 -1.06
CA MET A 191 -7.98 -45.56 -1.45
C MET A 191 -6.62 -45.65 -2.13
N ILE A 192 -5.59 -46.09 -1.41
CA ILE A 192 -4.29 -46.43 -1.99
C ILE A 192 -4.48 -47.66 -2.87
N HIS A 193 -4.92 -47.48 -4.13
CA HIS A 193 -5.04 -48.57 -5.10
C HIS A 193 -3.70 -48.95 -5.75
N ALA A 194 -2.55 -48.58 -5.17
CA ALA A 194 -1.24 -48.91 -5.74
C ALA A 194 -0.10 -49.04 -4.71
N MET A 195 -0.37 -49.54 -3.51
CA MET A 195 0.70 -50.13 -2.68
C MET A 195 0.34 -51.56 -2.33
N LYS A 196 0.61 -52.47 -3.27
CA LYS A 196 0.95 -53.87 -2.93
C LYS A 196 2.24 -53.84 -2.08
N LYS A 197 2.10 -53.63 -0.79
CA LYS A 197 2.97 -54.20 0.27
C LYS A 197 2.36 -53.88 1.65
N PRO A 198 2.11 -54.89 2.49
CA PRO A 198 1.53 -54.68 3.80
C PRO A 198 2.66 -54.34 4.78
N HIS A 199 2.92 -53.06 5.05
CA HIS A 199 3.45 -52.66 6.35
C HIS A 199 3.01 -51.22 6.64
N LEU A 200 2.32 -51.09 7.78
CA LEU A 200 1.66 -49.91 8.31
C LEU A 200 2.51 -48.64 8.16
N SER A 201 1.86 -47.57 7.69
CA SER A 201 2.30 -46.20 7.96
C SER A 201 1.05 -45.35 8.10
N TYR A 202 0.55 -45.23 9.33
CA TYR A 202 -0.41 -44.18 9.68
C TYR A 202 0.37 -42.87 9.73
N ILE A 203 0.35 -42.12 8.62
CA ILE A 203 0.80 -40.73 8.61
C ILE A 203 -0.45 -39.89 8.84
N TYR A 204 -0.69 -39.50 10.09
CA TYR A 204 -1.56 -38.39 10.40
C TYR A 204 -0.80 -37.11 10.02
N VAL A 205 -1.16 -36.50 8.89
CA VAL A 205 -0.77 -35.10 8.63
C VAL A 205 -1.70 -34.24 9.48
N LEU A 206 -1.27 -33.97 10.71
CA LEU A 206 -1.78 -32.88 11.52
C LEU A 206 -1.06 -31.60 11.06
N TYR A 207 -1.84 -30.60 10.65
CA TYR A 207 -1.39 -29.21 10.58
C TYR A 207 -1.62 -28.55 11.95
#